data_AF-A0A3D4XVV6-F1
#
_entry.id   AF-A0A3D4XVV6-F1
#
_cell.length_a   1.000
_cell.length_b   1.000
_cell.length_c   1.000
_cell.angle_alpha   90.00
_cell.angle_beta   90.00
_cell.angle_gamma   90.00
#
_symmetry.space_group_name_H-M   'P 1'
#
loop_
_entity.id
_entity.type
_entity.pdbx_description
1 polymer ?
#
loop_
_entity_poly.entity_id
_entity_poly.type
_entity_poly.pdbx_seq_one_letter_code
_entity_poly.pdbx_strand_id
1 'polypeptide(L)'
;MELKNFFVIILIFLLFPALPKSDSYDVIIIIPGTWALKENWFCIGGDFFEELNSSAKKKNMRATSFRWLTDNNEGGREKGAQELCNFLSCFELKTNLHLVAHSHGTNVAIKACQLLAQQQPERKICTLIALGAPVDEETYKPNMTIIKKLINLYSLNDGIQTFWAWKRIFQHQRGIHNLHTFINNQEPTHTQMHHPLIARWLIHIMNKNLPNEGILHIFDNKNPIVEKDFKQKEKLENDKPLNLNALIDWRKNLS
;
A
#
# COMPACT_ATOMS: atom_id res chain seq x y z
N MET A 1 -67.73 -1.42 19.89
CA MET A 1 -66.60 -1.04 20.76
C MET A 1 -65.42 -1.89 20.28
N GLU A 2 -64.80 -1.58 19.14
CA GLU A 2 -63.66 -0.63 18.99
C GLU A 2 -62.52 -0.97 19.97
N LEU A 3 -61.30 -1.30 19.56
CA LEU A 3 -60.40 -0.54 18.69
C LEU A 3 -59.55 -1.44 17.77
N LYS A 4 -59.34 -0.95 16.54
CA LYS A 4 -58.36 -1.43 15.57
C LYS A 4 -56.95 -0.98 15.99
N ASN A 5 -56.03 -1.91 16.21
CA ASN A 5 -54.60 -1.60 16.38
C ASN A 5 -53.98 -1.30 15.02
N PHE A 6 -53.88 -0.02 14.70
CA PHE A 6 -53.22 0.50 13.51
C PHE A 6 -51.71 0.58 13.78
N PHE A 7 -50.95 -0.39 13.25
CA PHE A 7 -49.49 -0.32 13.24
C PHE A 7 -49.06 0.78 12.26
N VAL A 8 -48.75 1.97 12.78
CA VAL A 8 -48.08 3.02 12.03
C VAL A 8 -46.61 2.63 11.89
N ILE A 9 -46.25 2.00 10.76
CA ILE A 9 -44.86 1.89 10.34
C ILE A 9 -44.44 3.29 9.87
N ILE A 10 -43.75 4.03 10.74
CA ILE A 10 -43.09 5.28 10.36
C ILE A 10 -41.88 4.91 9.50
N LEU A 11 -42.07 4.94 8.19
CA LEU A 11 -40.98 4.87 7.22
C LEU A 11 -40.25 6.22 7.25
N ILE A 12 -39.19 6.32 8.07
CA ILE A 12 -38.28 7.46 8.02
C ILE A 12 -37.43 7.28 6.75
N PHE A 13 -37.92 7.80 5.63
CA PHE A 13 -37.08 8.11 4.48
C PHE A 13 -36.13 9.23 4.91
N LEU A 14 -34.96 8.86 5.42
CA LEU A 14 -33.82 9.76 5.46
C LEU A 14 -33.55 10.18 4.02
N LEU A 15 -33.97 11.41 3.69
CA LEU A 15 -33.57 12.13 2.49
C LEU A 15 -32.06 12.35 2.56
N PHE A 16 -31.29 11.31 2.26
CA PHE A 16 -29.91 11.50 1.87
C PHE A 16 -29.97 12.29 0.55
N PRO A 17 -29.38 13.50 0.48
CA PRO A 17 -29.26 14.18 -0.80
C PRO A 17 -28.60 13.20 -1.75
N ALA A 18 -29.25 12.97 -2.90
CA ALA A 18 -28.73 12.08 -3.92
C ALA A 18 -27.27 12.47 -4.18
N LEU A 19 -26.35 11.60 -3.74
CA LEU A 19 -24.93 11.81 -3.94
C LEU A 19 -24.74 12.05 -5.45
N PRO A 20 -24.00 13.09 -5.86
CA PRO A 20 -23.78 13.36 -7.26
C PRO A 20 -23.28 12.08 -7.93
N LYS A 21 -23.91 11.72 -9.05
CA LYS A 21 -23.53 10.61 -9.94
C LYS A 21 -22.12 10.87 -10.46
N SER A 22 -21.13 10.55 -9.62
CA SER A 22 -19.77 10.34 -10.07
C SER A 22 -19.72 8.88 -10.49
N ASP A 23 -19.54 8.65 -11.79
CA ASP A 23 -19.59 7.31 -12.39
C ASP A 23 -18.43 6.40 -11.94
N SER A 24 -17.45 6.92 -11.22
CA SER A 24 -16.41 6.15 -10.52
C SER A 24 -15.92 6.93 -9.31
N TYR A 25 -15.77 6.28 -8.15
CA TYR A 25 -15.09 6.85 -7.00
C TYR A 25 -13.80 6.09 -6.70
N ASP A 26 -12.80 6.82 -6.21
CA ASP A 26 -11.48 6.31 -5.91
C ASP A 26 -11.35 5.93 -4.44
N VAL A 27 -10.83 4.73 -4.18
CA VAL A 27 -10.60 4.20 -2.84
C VAL A 27 -9.14 3.81 -2.70
N ILE A 28 -8.49 4.33 -1.66
CA ILE A 28 -7.14 3.98 -1.25
C ILE A 28 -7.24 3.04 -0.05
N ILE A 29 -6.62 1.87 -0.15
CA ILE A 29 -6.65 0.83 0.88
C ILE A 29 -5.23 0.68 1.43
N ILE A 30 -5.03 0.99 2.71
CA ILE A 30 -3.76 0.81 3.41
C ILE A 30 -3.68 -0.63 3.94
N ILE A 31 -2.59 -1.32 3.64
CA ILE A 31 -2.33 -2.71 4.01
C ILE A 31 -1.03 -2.75 4.82
N PRO A 32 -1.09 -3.03 6.12
CA PRO A 32 0.09 -2.98 6.96
C PRO A 32 0.97 -4.23 6.80
N GLY A 33 2.21 -4.12 7.26
CA GLY A 33 3.16 -5.23 7.34
C GLY A 33 2.86 -6.24 8.45
N THR A 34 3.79 -7.18 8.65
CA THR A 34 3.75 -8.12 9.77
C THR A 34 3.86 -7.39 11.11
N TRP A 35 3.24 -7.94 12.16
CA TRP A 35 3.22 -7.40 13.54
C TRP A 35 2.55 -6.04 13.74
N ALA A 36 2.06 -5.40 12.69
CA ALA A 36 1.40 -4.10 12.77
C ALA A 36 0.07 -4.13 13.54
N LEU A 37 -0.46 -5.28 13.98
CA LEU A 37 -1.64 -5.32 14.85
C LEU A 37 -1.47 -4.55 16.16
N LYS A 38 -0.23 -4.38 16.63
CA LYS A 38 0.12 -3.57 17.82
C LYS A 38 0.37 -2.11 17.51
N GLU A 39 0.35 -1.74 16.24
CA GLU A 39 0.58 -0.39 15.74
C GLU A 39 -0.72 0.22 15.23
N ASN A 40 -0.75 1.56 15.15
CA ASN A 40 -1.94 2.31 14.75
C ASN A 40 -1.72 3.22 13.54
N TRP A 41 -0.49 3.39 13.03
CA TRP A 41 -0.17 4.34 11.95
C TRP A 41 -1.08 4.20 10.72
N PHE A 42 -1.51 2.97 10.40
CA PHE A 42 -2.28 2.65 9.19
C PHE A 42 -3.81 2.72 9.36
N CYS A 43 -4.34 2.90 10.57
CA CYS A 43 -5.78 2.95 10.84
C CYS A 43 -6.23 4.35 11.29
N ILE A 44 -7.55 4.55 11.43
CA ILE A 44 -8.12 5.83 11.91
C ILE A 44 -7.44 6.27 13.21
N GLY A 45 -7.01 7.53 13.26
CA GLY A 45 -6.22 8.10 14.36
C GLY A 45 -4.71 7.88 14.27
N GLY A 46 -4.24 7.06 13.32
CA GLY A 46 -2.82 6.89 12.99
C GLY A 46 -2.27 8.05 12.15
N ASP A 47 -1.02 8.42 12.39
CA ASP A 47 -0.37 9.57 11.74
C ASP A 47 -0.30 9.45 10.21
N PHE A 48 0.12 8.31 9.69
CA PHE A 48 0.17 8.04 8.26
C PHE A 48 -1.22 7.97 7.63
N PHE A 49 -2.18 7.30 8.29
CA PHE A 49 -3.57 7.23 7.82
C PHE A 49 -4.21 8.62 7.75
N GLU A 50 -4.09 9.44 8.79
CA GLU A 50 -4.72 10.76 8.82
C GLU A 50 -4.13 11.70 7.78
N GLU A 51 -2.81 11.67 7.59
CA GLU A 51 -2.17 12.47 6.54
C GLU A 51 -2.59 11.99 5.14
N LEU A 52 -2.64 10.68 4.88
CA LEU A 52 -3.12 10.14 3.60
C LEU A 52 -4.60 10.47 3.37
N ASN A 53 -5.44 10.32 4.39
CA ASN A 53 -6.87 10.61 4.35
C ASN A 53 -7.12 12.11 4.07
N SER A 54 -6.34 12.99 4.70
CA SER A 54 -6.37 14.43 4.44
C SER A 54 -6.06 14.74 2.97
N SER A 55 -5.00 14.15 2.41
CA SER A 55 -4.66 14.28 0.99
C SER A 55 -5.71 13.66 0.06
N ALA A 56 -6.31 12.52 0.44
CA ALA A 56 -7.36 11.82 -0.30
C ALA A 56 -8.62 12.67 -0.45
N LYS A 57 -9.08 13.26 0.66
CA LYS A 57 -10.26 14.15 0.68
C LYS A 57 -10.11 15.34 -0.25
N LYS A 58 -8.91 15.94 -0.32
CA LYS A 58 -8.61 17.06 -1.25
C LYS A 58 -8.72 16.66 -2.73
N LYS A 59 -8.73 15.36 -3.04
CA LYS A 59 -8.87 14.81 -4.39
C LYS A 59 -10.17 14.03 -4.58
N ASN A 60 -11.13 14.17 -3.67
CA ASN A 60 -12.40 13.44 -3.67
C ASN A 60 -12.22 11.90 -3.67
N MET A 61 -11.14 11.43 -3.03
CA MET A 61 -10.86 10.01 -2.82
C MET A 61 -11.21 9.62 -1.38
N ARG A 62 -11.46 8.34 -1.13
CA ARG A 62 -11.67 7.78 0.21
C ARG A 62 -10.46 6.94 0.62
N ALA A 63 -9.98 7.13 1.85
CA ALA A 63 -8.97 6.25 2.43
C ALA A 63 -9.63 5.27 3.41
N THR A 64 -9.19 4.01 3.39
CA THR A 64 -9.57 2.97 4.35
C THR A 64 -8.37 2.09 4.66
N SER A 65 -8.46 1.29 5.71
CA SER A 65 -7.44 0.34 6.13
C SER A 65 -7.96 -1.08 6.02
N PHE A 66 -7.14 -2.00 5.51
CA PHE A 66 -7.38 -3.43 5.58
C PHE A 66 -6.47 -4.05 6.64
N ARG A 67 -7.07 -4.79 7.58
CA ARG A 67 -6.35 -5.47 8.65
C ARG A 67 -6.41 -6.98 8.41
N TRP A 68 -5.26 -7.63 8.53
CA TRP A 68 -5.11 -9.09 8.48
C TRP A 68 -4.41 -9.56 9.76
N LEU A 69 -4.23 -10.87 9.95
CA LEU A 69 -3.61 -11.42 11.15
C LEU A 69 -2.12 -11.02 11.31
N THR A 70 -1.48 -10.49 10.27
CA THR A 70 -0.09 -9.98 10.26
C THR A 70 0.98 -11.00 10.68
N ASP A 71 0.67 -12.29 10.53
CA ASP A 71 1.60 -13.39 10.81
C ASP A 71 2.77 -13.36 9.80
N ASN A 72 3.99 -13.59 10.29
CA ASN A 72 5.20 -13.57 9.44
C ASN A 72 5.54 -14.92 8.78
N ASN A 73 4.63 -15.88 8.83
CA ASN A 73 4.80 -17.14 8.11
C ASN A 73 4.03 -17.12 6.79
N GLU A 74 4.39 -18.02 5.88
CA GLU A 74 3.80 -18.11 4.55
C GLU A 74 2.28 -18.34 4.61
N GLY A 75 1.81 -19.28 5.43
CA GLY A 75 0.37 -19.55 5.59
C GLY A 75 -0.42 -18.34 6.09
N GLY A 76 0.18 -17.52 6.96
CA GLY A 76 -0.38 -16.25 7.41
C GLY A 76 -0.54 -15.24 6.28
N ARG A 77 0.47 -15.12 5.41
CA ARG A 77 0.43 -14.27 4.21
C ARG A 77 -0.61 -14.78 3.20
N GLU A 78 -0.73 -16.09 3.01
CA GLU A 78 -1.74 -16.67 2.12
C GLU A 78 -3.16 -16.42 2.62
N LYS A 79 -3.41 -16.62 3.91
CA LYS A 79 -4.71 -16.32 4.51
C LYS A 79 -5.05 -14.84 4.39
N GLY A 80 -4.10 -13.95 4.71
CA GLY A 80 -4.28 -12.50 4.55
C GLY A 80 -4.56 -12.11 3.10
N ALA A 81 -3.94 -12.78 2.13
CA ALA A 81 -4.18 -12.54 0.71
C ALA A 81 -5.60 -12.98 0.28
N GLN A 82 -6.09 -14.11 0.80
CA GLN A 82 -7.46 -14.56 0.53
C GLN A 82 -8.49 -13.60 1.14
N GLU A 83 -8.27 -13.16 2.38
CA GLU A 83 -9.12 -12.17 3.06
C GLU A 83 -9.13 -10.83 2.30
N LEU A 84 -7.96 -10.37 1.83
CA LEU A 84 -7.86 -9.16 1.02
C LEU A 84 -8.55 -9.32 -0.34
N CYS A 85 -8.39 -10.46 -1.01
CA CYS A 85 -9.08 -10.75 -2.28
C CYS A 85 -10.61 -10.66 -2.12
N ASN A 86 -11.15 -11.26 -1.05
CA ASN A 86 -12.57 -11.20 -0.73
C ASN A 86 -13.01 -9.76 -0.45
N PHE A 87 -12.22 -9.00 0.33
CA PHE A 87 -12.48 -7.59 0.63
C PHE A 87 -12.50 -6.72 -0.64
N LEU A 88 -11.54 -6.89 -1.55
CA LEU A 88 -11.47 -6.16 -2.82
C LEU A 88 -12.65 -6.50 -3.75
N SER A 89 -13.14 -7.73 -3.68
CA SER A 89 -14.28 -8.22 -4.47
C SER A 89 -15.62 -7.61 -4.06
N CYS A 90 -15.72 -7.02 -2.86
CA CYS A 90 -16.92 -6.34 -2.38
C CYS A 90 -17.16 -4.95 -2.99
N PHE A 91 -16.13 -4.33 -3.60
CA PHE A 91 -16.30 -3.03 -4.26
C PHE A 91 -17.03 -3.19 -5.60
N GLU A 92 -17.66 -2.14 -6.11
CA GLU A 92 -18.26 -2.18 -7.46
C GLU A 92 -17.15 -2.19 -8.53
N LEU A 93 -17.35 -2.84 -9.68
CA LEU A 93 -16.33 -2.95 -10.74
C LEU A 93 -15.79 -1.59 -11.23
N LYS A 94 -16.62 -0.55 -11.17
CA LYS A 94 -16.27 0.83 -11.55
C LYS A 94 -15.48 1.60 -10.49
N THR A 95 -15.29 1.05 -9.30
CA THR A 95 -14.46 1.66 -8.25
C THR A 95 -12.99 1.58 -8.63
N ASN A 96 -12.31 2.73 -8.64
CA ASN A 96 -10.87 2.80 -8.84
C ASN A 96 -10.16 2.45 -7.54
N LEU A 97 -9.56 1.25 -7.48
CA LEU A 97 -8.86 0.78 -6.28
C LEU A 97 -7.37 1.10 -6.35
N HIS A 98 -6.85 1.73 -5.30
CA HIS A 98 -5.44 1.98 -5.08
C HIS A 98 -5.02 1.29 -3.78
N LEU A 99 -3.91 0.57 -3.80
CA LEU A 99 -3.39 -0.16 -2.66
C LEU A 99 -2.09 0.51 -2.20
N VAL A 100 -1.95 0.70 -0.89
CA VAL A 100 -0.72 1.21 -0.25
C VAL A 100 -0.31 0.18 0.78
N ALA A 101 0.75 -0.56 0.49
CA ALA A 101 1.13 -1.73 1.25
C ALA A 101 2.54 -1.60 1.81
N HIS A 102 2.71 -1.82 3.11
CA HIS A 102 4.02 -1.74 3.78
C HIS A 102 4.59 -3.13 4.04
N SER A 103 5.91 -3.29 3.85
CA SER A 103 6.63 -4.52 4.18
C SER A 103 5.92 -5.75 3.58
N HIS A 104 5.68 -6.79 4.39
CA HIS A 104 4.92 -7.99 4.00
C HIS A 104 3.48 -7.79 3.58
N GLY A 105 2.87 -6.64 3.91
CA GLY A 105 1.59 -6.24 3.35
C GLY A 105 1.64 -6.17 1.82
N THR A 106 2.81 -5.89 1.24
CA THR A 106 2.98 -5.91 -0.23
C THR A 106 2.89 -7.32 -0.79
N ASN A 107 3.48 -8.33 -0.15
CA ASN A 107 3.37 -9.71 -0.60
C ASN A 107 1.91 -10.20 -0.51
N VAL A 108 1.20 -9.82 0.56
CA VAL A 108 -0.25 -10.05 0.72
C VAL A 108 -1.04 -9.39 -0.42
N ALA A 109 -0.76 -8.12 -0.72
CA ALA A 109 -1.41 -7.38 -1.80
C ALA A 109 -1.18 -8.02 -3.17
N ILE A 110 0.05 -8.44 -3.48
CA ILE A 110 0.40 -9.08 -4.75
C ILE A 110 -0.33 -10.43 -4.89
N LYS A 111 -0.27 -11.29 -3.86
CA LYS A 111 -0.95 -12.58 -3.87
C LYS A 111 -2.47 -12.40 -3.96
N ALA A 112 -3.05 -11.41 -3.28
CA ALA A 112 -4.47 -11.08 -3.42
C ALA A 112 -4.82 -10.67 -4.87
N CYS A 113 -3.97 -9.88 -5.54
CA CYS A 113 -4.18 -9.53 -6.94
C CYS A 113 -4.05 -10.72 -7.89
N GLN A 114 -3.19 -11.70 -7.58
CA GLN A 114 -3.10 -12.96 -8.33
C GLN A 114 -4.39 -13.78 -8.20
N LEU A 115 -4.93 -13.91 -6.98
CA LEU A 115 -6.21 -14.58 -6.72
C LEU A 115 -7.37 -13.85 -7.41
N LEU A 116 -7.40 -12.53 -7.32
CA LEU A 116 -8.42 -11.68 -7.93
C LEU A 116 -8.42 -11.81 -9.46
N ALA A 117 -7.25 -11.99 -10.08
CA ALA A 117 -7.14 -12.25 -11.52
C ALA A 117 -7.86 -13.54 -11.95
N GLN A 118 -7.93 -14.53 -11.07
CA GLN A 118 -8.59 -15.81 -11.31
C GLN A 118 -10.10 -15.71 -11.03
N GLN A 119 -10.49 -14.96 -10.01
CA GLN A 119 -11.87 -14.88 -9.53
C GLN A 119 -12.72 -13.80 -10.25
N GLN A 120 -12.11 -12.66 -10.58
CA GLN A 120 -12.75 -11.48 -11.18
C GLN A 120 -11.78 -10.79 -12.17
N PRO A 121 -11.47 -11.40 -13.34
CA PRO A 121 -10.46 -10.89 -14.27
C PRO A 121 -10.71 -9.46 -14.79
N GLU A 122 -11.98 -9.01 -14.77
CA GLU A 122 -12.42 -7.67 -15.14
C GLU A 122 -12.07 -6.60 -14.09
N ARG A 123 -11.89 -7.00 -12.82
CA ARG A 123 -11.43 -6.11 -11.76
C ARG A 123 -10.02 -5.62 -12.04
N LYS A 124 -9.78 -4.31 -11.88
CA LYS A 124 -8.43 -3.73 -12.00
C LYS A 124 -8.03 -2.99 -10.74
N ILE A 125 -6.73 -3.01 -10.46
CA ILE A 125 -6.07 -2.19 -9.44
C ILE A 125 -5.35 -1.06 -10.16
N CYS A 126 -5.74 0.18 -9.89
CA CYS A 126 -5.20 1.36 -10.56
C CYS A 126 -3.74 1.60 -10.18
N THR A 127 -3.40 1.47 -8.90
CA THR A 127 -2.01 1.56 -8.42
C THR A 127 -1.82 0.67 -7.21
N LEU A 128 -0.70 -0.06 -7.17
CA LEU A 128 -0.15 -0.67 -5.97
C LEU A 128 1.13 0.07 -5.59
N ILE A 129 1.15 0.71 -4.42
CA ILE A 129 2.35 1.31 -3.84
C ILE A 129 2.90 0.35 -2.80
N ALA A 130 4.13 -0.10 -3.00
CA ALA A 130 4.88 -0.90 -2.06
C ALA A 130 5.81 0.03 -1.26
N LEU A 131 5.75 -0.04 0.07
CA LEU A 131 6.55 0.75 0.99
C LEU A 131 7.52 -0.17 1.74
N GLY A 132 8.81 -0.11 1.44
CA GLY A 132 9.81 -0.93 2.12
C GLY A 132 9.53 -2.43 1.96
N ALA A 133 9.08 -2.84 0.78
CA ALA A 133 8.69 -4.23 0.55
C ALA A 133 9.91 -5.15 0.44
N PRO A 134 9.92 -6.29 1.13
CA PRO A 134 10.79 -7.40 0.77
C PRO A 134 10.30 -8.07 -0.52
N VAL A 135 11.13 -8.07 -1.55
CA VAL A 135 10.77 -8.59 -2.88
C VAL A 135 11.28 -10.01 -3.08
N ASP A 136 10.34 -10.93 -3.23
CA ASP A 136 10.55 -12.29 -3.72
C ASP A 136 9.58 -12.52 -4.88
N GLU A 137 10.07 -12.43 -6.11
CA GLU A 137 9.27 -12.63 -7.32
C GLU A 137 9.12 -14.08 -7.74
N GLU A 138 9.77 -15.03 -7.05
CA GLU A 138 9.49 -16.46 -7.26
C GLU A 138 8.12 -16.79 -6.67
N THR A 139 7.85 -16.27 -5.47
CA THR A 139 6.57 -16.49 -4.77
C THR A 139 5.54 -15.38 -5.05
N TYR A 140 5.97 -14.13 -5.07
CA TYR A 140 5.11 -12.94 -5.12
C TYR A 140 5.34 -12.09 -6.37
N LYS A 141 5.23 -12.71 -7.54
CA LYS A 141 5.30 -12.00 -8.83
C LYS A 141 4.08 -11.08 -9.04
N PRO A 142 4.24 -9.77 -9.24
CA PRO A 142 3.12 -8.88 -9.54
C PRO A 142 2.33 -9.31 -10.79
N ASN A 143 1.01 -9.38 -10.70
CA ASN A 143 0.16 -9.63 -11.85
C ASN A 143 -0.23 -8.31 -12.55
N MET A 144 0.61 -7.87 -13.49
CA MET A 144 0.42 -6.62 -14.23
C MET A 144 -0.78 -6.63 -15.21
N THR A 145 -1.49 -7.75 -15.35
CA THR A 145 -2.78 -7.77 -16.10
C THR A 145 -3.94 -7.20 -15.28
N ILE A 146 -3.80 -7.20 -13.94
CA ILE A 146 -4.75 -6.61 -12.99
C ILE A 146 -4.20 -5.29 -12.42
N ILE A 147 -2.90 -5.24 -12.12
CA ILE A 147 -2.23 -4.06 -11.56
C ILE A 147 -1.77 -3.15 -12.72
N LYS A 148 -2.40 -1.98 -12.89
CA LYS A 148 -2.05 -1.03 -13.95
C LYS A 148 -0.70 -0.35 -13.72
N LYS A 149 -0.37 -0.06 -12.46
CA LYS A 149 0.88 0.60 -12.05
C LYS A 149 1.33 0.04 -10.70
N LEU A 150 2.60 -0.34 -10.60
CA LEU A 150 3.27 -0.69 -9.35
C LEU A 150 4.35 0.35 -9.07
N ILE A 151 4.29 0.99 -7.90
CA ILE A 151 5.30 1.95 -7.45
C ILE A 151 5.96 1.35 -6.21
N ASN A 152 7.20 0.92 -6.35
CA ASN A 152 8.01 0.38 -5.26
C ASN A 152 8.88 1.49 -4.68
N LEU A 153 8.53 1.95 -3.48
CA LEU A 153 9.38 2.83 -2.69
C LEU A 153 10.30 1.95 -1.85
N TYR A 154 11.60 2.04 -2.09
CA TYR A 154 12.62 1.30 -1.35
C TYR A 154 13.68 2.24 -0.78
N SER A 155 14.43 1.77 0.20
CA SER A 155 15.56 2.50 0.77
C SER A 155 16.74 1.55 0.96
N LEU A 156 17.98 2.03 0.80
CA LEU A 156 19.18 1.24 1.13
C LEU A 156 19.39 1.15 2.64
N ASN A 157 18.93 2.15 3.41
CA ASN A 157 18.93 2.14 4.87
C ASN A 157 17.82 1.26 5.50
N ASP A 158 16.90 0.72 4.70
CA ASP A 158 15.90 -0.25 5.16
C ASP A 158 16.48 -1.66 5.18
N GLY A 159 17.10 -2.03 6.29
CA GLY A 159 17.71 -3.34 6.45
C GLY A 159 16.76 -4.55 6.34
N ILE A 160 15.46 -4.37 6.54
CA ILE A 160 14.49 -5.48 6.56
C ILE A 160 14.19 -5.98 5.15
N GLN A 161 14.25 -5.11 4.13
CA GLN A 161 13.93 -5.49 2.74
C GLN A 161 14.84 -6.60 2.18
N THR A 162 16.09 -6.66 2.63
CA THR A 162 17.09 -7.63 2.14
C THR A 162 17.26 -8.84 3.06
N PHE A 163 16.41 -8.93 4.08
CA PHE A 163 16.42 -10.08 4.96
C PHE A 163 16.06 -11.35 4.19
N TRP A 164 16.71 -12.47 4.52
CA TRP A 164 16.53 -13.77 3.86
C TRP A 164 16.77 -13.76 2.35
N ALA A 165 17.75 -12.97 1.90
CA ALA A 165 18.14 -12.83 0.50
C ALA A 165 17.04 -12.27 -0.42
N TRP A 166 16.03 -11.63 0.16
CA TRP A 166 15.06 -10.86 -0.60
C TRP A 166 15.71 -9.65 -1.27
N LYS A 167 15.06 -9.20 -2.34
CA LYS A 167 15.50 -8.06 -3.13
C LYS A 167 14.78 -6.81 -2.67
N ARG A 168 15.37 -5.65 -2.96
CA ARG A 168 14.72 -4.34 -2.74
C ARG A 168 13.79 -3.92 -3.88
N ILE A 169 14.04 -4.45 -5.08
CA ILE A 169 13.38 -4.01 -6.31
C ILE A 169 12.72 -5.17 -7.04
N PHE A 170 11.62 -4.87 -7.73
CA PHE A 170 10.98 -5.76 -8.67
C PHE A 170 11.71 -5.74 -10.01
N GLN A 171 11.71 -6.86 -10.72
CA GLN A 171 12.24 -6.96 -12.09
C GLN A 171 11.53 -5.97 -13.01
N HIS A 172 12.30 -5.42 -13.93
CA HIS A 172 11.83 -4.42 -14.86
C HIS A 172 10.70 -4.97 -15.75
N GLN A 173 9.52 -4.36 -15.65
CA GLN A 173 8.38 -4.60 -16.53
C GLN A 173 7.61 -3.30 -16.73
N ARG A 174 6.84 -3.21 -17.83
CA ARG A 174 6.02 -2.03 -18.10
C ARG A 174 5.04 -1.80 -16.94
N GLY A 175 5.03 -0.56 -16.42
CA GLY A 175 4.16 -0.16 -15.31
C GLY A 175 4.75 -0.40 -13.92
N ILE A 176 5.96 -0.96 -13.81
CA ILE A 176 6.71 -1.07 -12.55
C ILE A 176 7.71 0.09 -12.44
N HIS A 177 7.65 0.80 -11.31
CA HIS A 177 8.51 1.93 -10.99
C HIS A 177 9.22 1.69 -9.66
N ASN A 178 10.53 1.42 -9.70
CA ASN A 178 11.38 1.27 -8.51
C ASN A 178 12.01 2.62 -8.17
N LEU A 179 11.57 3.23 -7.07
CA LEU A 179 11.99 4.56 -6.63
C LEU A 179 12.79 4.48 -5.33
N HIS A 180 14.06 4.84 -5.40
CA HIS A 180 14.91 5.01 -4.24
C HIS A 180 14.45 6.24 -3.45
N THR A 181 13.99 6.06 -2.23
CA THR A 181 13.26 7.09 -1.49
C THR A 181 14.15 7.80 -0.47
N PHE A 182 14.04 9.12 -0.43
CA PHE A 182 14.66 10.01 0.56
C PHE A 182 13.58 10.88 1.20
N ILE A 183 13.61 11.03 2.53
CA ILE A 183 12.80 11.98 3.29
C ILE A 183 13.74 13.03 3.85
N ASN A 184 13.57 14.29 3.47
CA ASN A 184 14.43 15.40 3.89
C ASN A 184 15.93 15.08 3.67
N ASN A 185 16.26 14.53 2.50
CA ASN A 185 17.61 14.09 2.10
C ASN A 185 18.20 12.92 2.92
N GLN A 186 17.38 12.23 3.72
CA GLN A 186 17.80 11.05 4.48
C GLN A 186 17.11 9.80 3.95
N GLU A 187 17.85 8.69 3.89
CA GLU A 187 17.30 7.39 3.56
C GLU A 187 16.46 6.86 4.74
N PRO A 188 15.15 6.61 4.55
CA PRO A 188 14.29 6.12 5.62
C PRO A 188 14.63 4.69 6.02
N THR A 189 14.61 4.41 7.32
CA THR A 189 14.55 3.05 7.88
C THR A 189 13.23 2.36 7.57
N HIS A 190 13.11 1.07 7.88
CA HIS A 190 11.89 0.27 7.65
C HIS A 190 10.61 0.90 8.19
N THR A 191 10.65 1.41 9.43
CA THR A 191 9.52 2.11 10.06
C THR A 191 9.29 3.49 9.44
N GLN A 192 10.35 4.18 9.01
CA GLN A 192 10.20 5.47 8.33
C GLN A 192 9.62 5.33 6.91
N MET A 193 9.50 4.13 6.34
CA MET A 193 8.79 3.91 5.09
C MET A 193 7.29 4.18 5.17
N HIS A 194 6.73 4.26 6.38
CA HIS A 194 5.37 4.75 6.63
C HIS A 194 5.38 6.11 7.38
N HIS A 195 6.37 6.96 7.11
CA HIS A 195 6.39 8.32 7.65
C HIS A 195 5.23 9.17 7.06
N PRO A 196 4.57 10.05 7.84
CA PRO A 196 3.46 10.88 7.36
C PRO A 196 3.78 11.71 6.10
N LEU A 197 5.01 12.23 5.98
CA LEU A 197 5.41 12.93 4.74
C LEU A 197 5.31 12.08 3.47
N ILE A 198 5.51 10.76 3.56
CA ILE A 198 5.26 9.87 2.42
C ILE A 198 3.76 9.89 2.10
N ALA A 199 2.91 9.62 3.10
CA ALA A 199 1.44 9.63 2.98
C ALA A 199 0.89 10.92 2.35
N ARG A 200 1.39 12.09 2.79
CA ARG A 200 1.03 13.41 2.27
C ARG A 200 1.11 13.46 0.75
N TRP A 201 2.16 12.88 0.19
CA TRP A 201 2.53 13.02 -1.22
C TRP A 201 2.14 11.82 -2.09
N LEU A 202 1.65 10.71 -1.52
CA LEU A 202 1.34 9.50 -2.29
C LEU A 202 0.39 9.76 -3.46
N ILE A 203 -0.68 10.52 -3.26
CA ILE A 203 -1.65 10.80 -4.33
C ILE A 203 -1.03 11.65 -5.46
N HIS A 204 -0.11 12.56 -5.12
CA HIS A 204 0.63 13.29 -6.14
C HIS A 204 1.55 12.35 -6.92
N ILE A 205 2.24 11.44 -6.24
CA ILE A 205 3.14 10.44 -6.85
C ILE A 205 2.36 9.47 -7.76
N MET A 206 1.19 8.98 -7.34
CA MET A 206 0.32 8.08 -8.13
C MET A 206 0.01 8.66 -9.52
N ASN A 207 -0.23 9.98 -9.58
CA ASN A 207 -0.64 10.71 -10.77
C ASN A 207 0.53 11.20 -11.64
N LYS A 208 1.79 11.04 -11.19
CA LYS A 208 2.96 11.42 -11.99
C LYS A 208 3.27 10.39 -13.08
N ASN A 209 3.86 10.89 -14.17
CA ASN A 209 4.65 10.07 -15.08
C ASN A 209 6.00 9.79 -14.40
N LEU A 210 6.27 8.52 -14.10
CA LEU A 210 7.44 8.10 -13.32
C LEU A 210 8.41 7.34 -14.22
N PRO A 211 9.74 7.49 -14.02
CA PRO A 211 10.69 6.59 -14.63
C PRO A 211 10.52 5.17 -14.04
N ASN A 212 10.94 4.14 -14.75
CA ASN A 212 10.95 2.77 -14.20
C ASN A 212 12.00 2.63 -13.08
N GLU A 213 13.06 3.44 -13.14
CA GLU A 213 14.16 3.48 -12.17
C GLU A 213 14.41 4.95 -11.82
N GLY A 214 14.17 5.30 -10.56
CA GLY A 214 14.23 6.70 -10.14
C GLY A 214 14.65 6.91 -8.71
N ILE A 215 14.91 8.17 -8.38
CA ILE A 215 15.09 8.66 -7.02
C ILE A 215 13.89 9.54 -6.70
N LEU A 216 13.23 9.27 -5.58
CA LEU A 216 12.14 10.06 -5.03
C LEU A 216 12.66 10.84 -3.82
N HIS A 217 12.67 12.16 -3.94
CA HIS A 217 12.97 13.06 -2.84
C HIS A 217 11.69 13.67 -2.29
N ILE A 218 11.40 13.41 -1.02
CA ILE A 218 10.25 13.94 -0.30
C ILE A 218 10.72 15.00 0.68
N PHE A 219 9.97 16.10 0.73
CA PHE A 219 10.25 17.25 1.58
C PHE A 219 8.98 17.65 2.36
N ASP A 220 9.20 18.35 3.45
CA ASP A 220 8.15 18.94 4.28
C ASP A 220 7.50 20.18 3.65
N ASN A 221 8.29 21.00 2.96
CA ASN A 221 7.97 22.36 2.56
C ASN A 221 7.87 22.57 1.04
N LYS A 222 8.09 21.53 0.24
CA LYS A 222 8.00 21.61 -1.23
C LYS A 222 7.53 20.30 -1.84
N ASN A 223 7.10 20.39 -3.10
CA ASN A 223 6.66 19.24 -3.88
C ASN A 223 7.78 18.19 -4.01
N PRO A 224 7.44 16.90 -4.03
CA PRO A 224 8.43 15.84 -4.18
C PRO A 224 9.04 15.88 -5.57
N ILE A 225 10.33 15.62 -5.62
CA ILE A 225 11.14 15.58 -6.85
C ILE A 225 11.35 14.12 -7.20
N VAL A 226 11.13 13.78 -8.48
CA VAL A 226 11.44 12.45 -9.02
C VAL A 226 12.41 12.64 -10.16
N GLU A 227 13.55 11.97 -10.08
CA GLU A 227 14.60 11.99 -11.10
C GLU A 227 15.00 10.57 -11.47
N LYS A 228 15.68 10.40 -12.61
CA LYS A 228 16.15 9.09 -13.06
C LYS A 228 17.38 8.67 -12.26
N ASP A 229 17.43 7.43 -11.78
CA ASP A 229 18.58 6.91 -11.05
C ASP A 229 19.54 6.15 -11.98
N PHE A 230 20.52 6.86 -12.55
CA PHE A 230 21.52 6.25 -13.43
C PHE A 230 22.48 5.30 -12.72
N LYS A 231 22.51 5.31 -11.38
CA LYS A 231 23.40 4.50 -10.55
C LYS A 231 22.66 3.45 -9.74
N GLN A 232 21.38 3.19 -10.02
CA GLN A 232 20.58 2.24 -9.24
C GLN A 232 21.22 0.85 -9.19
N LYS A 233 21.66 0.34 -10.35
CA LYS A 233 22.32 -0.98 -10.44
C LYS A 233 23.59 -1.05 -9.60
N GLU A 234 24.48 -0.06 -9.72
CA GLU A 234 25.72 0.03 -8.94
C GLU A 234 25.44 0.06 -7.42
N LYS A 235 24.44 0.84 -6.99
CA LYS A 235 24.03 0.92 -5.58
C LYS A 235 23.53 -0.43 -5.07
N LEU A 236 22.70 -1.13 -5.85
CA LEU A 236 22.15 -2.43 -5.47
C LEU A 236 23.18 -3.57 -5.49
N GLU A 237 24.20 -3.49 -6.35
CA GLU A 237 25.32 -4.45 -6.34
C GLU A 237 26.22 -4.28 -5.10
N ASN A 238 26.32 -3.05 -4.59
CA ASN A 238 27.08 -2.72 -3.38
C ASN A 238 26.28 -2.87 -2.08
N ASP A 239 24.97 -3.11 -2.18
CA ASP A 239 24.07 -3.28 -1.07
C ASP A 239 24.26 -4.65 -0.42
N LYS A 240 24.82 -4.65 0.79
CA LYS A 240 25.09 -5.89 1.53
C LYS A 240 23.83 -6.31 2.27
N PRO A 241 23.29 -7.52 2.03
CA PRO A 241 22.12 -7.98 2.77
C PRO A 241 22.42 -8.06 4.27
N LEU A 242 21.41 -7.76 5.09
CA LEU A 242 21.54 -7.89 6.53
C LEU A 242 21.81 -9.35 6.89
N ASN A 243 22.93 -9.61 7.58
CA ASN A 243 23.23 -10.95 8.09
C ASN A 243 22.39 -11.25 9.36
N LEU A 244 22.27 -12.54 9.69
CA LEU A 244 21.45 -13.01 10.82
C LEU A 244 21.85 -12.38 12.17
N ASN A 245 23.14 -12.07 12.36
CA ASN A 245 23.65 -11.46 13.59
C ASN A 245 23.13 -10.01 13.75
N ALA A 246 23.10 -9.24 12.66
CA ALA A 246 22.59 -7.88 12.66
C ALA A 246 21.06 -7.82 12.93
N LEU A 247 20.30 -8.87 12.58
CA LEU A 247 18.89 -8.99 12.97
C LEU A 247 18.70 -9.24 14.47
N ILE A 248 19.53 -10.11 15.07
CA ILE A 248 19.48 -10.40 16.51
C ILE A 248 19.72 -9.11 17.30
N ASP A 249 20.67 -8.28 16.86
CA ASP A 249 20.95 -7.01 17.51
C ASP A 249 19.89 -5.94 17.21
N TRP A 250 19.32 -5.90 16.00
CA TRP A 250 18.17 -5.04 15.68
C TRP A 250 16.95 -5.35 16.58
N ARG A 251 16.65 -6.64 16.80
CA ARG A 251 15.51 -7.05 17.64
C ARG A 251 15.69 -6.66 19.11
N LYS A 252 16.92 -6.67 19.63
CA LYS A 252 17.23 -6.21 21.00
C LYS A 252 17.02 -4.70 21.19
N ASN A 253 17.10 -3.93 20.11
CA ASN A 253 16.94 -2.47 20.15
C ASN A 253 15.48 -2.02 19.95
N LEU A 254 14.55 -2.96 19.73
CA LEU A 254 13.11 -2.70 19.60
C LEU A 254 12.29 -3.09 20.84
N SER A 255 12.94 -3.71 21.83
CA SER A 255 12.37 -4.03 23.16
C SER A 255 12.79 -3.01 24.19
#